data_AF-A0A832GEG1-F1
#
_entry.id   AF-A0A832GEG1-F1
#
_cell.length_a   1.000
_cell.length_b   1.000
_cell.length_c   1.000
_cell.angle_alpha   90.00
_cell.angle_beta   90.00
_cell.angle_gamma   90.00
#
_symmetry.space_group_name_H-M   'P 1'
#
loop_
_entity.id
_entity.type
_entity.pdbx_description
1 polymer ?
#
loop_
_entity_poly.entity_id
_entity_poly.type
_entity_poly.pdbx_seq_one_letter_code
_entity_poly.pdbx_strand_id
1 'polypeptide(L)'
;MRVRWALVVLLVAASAWAARDAGEDDVAAVRRALLAAVDAQHDGDLAAVRACTLGDESDYQVVAAQLSARDALRELHVVVNRELRPARPLEGTEPARKLAIERIESASVSVSGDEASVSIEGAEVIRCRREGGVWKPDLATARPRPGEGQERFLRAMAAVHRSLADDVRARRIATMEQFVRETARRMLAIEPQSPEARE
;
A
#
# COMPACT_ATOMS: atom_id res chain seq x y z
N MET A 1 39.56 -11.68 -38.72
CA MET A 1 38.92 -10.92 -37.62
C MET A 1 38.60 -11.90 -36.49
N ARG A 2 39.54 -12.00 -35.55
CA ARG A 2 39.40 -12.77 -34.31
C ARG A 2 38.95 -11.81 -33.21
N VAL A 3 38.26 -12.35 -32.22
CA VAL A 3 37.87 -11.74 -30.93
C VAL A 3 36.63 -10.84 -31.00
N ARG A 4 35.50 -11.36 -30.47
CA ARG A 4 34.45 -10.60 -29.74
C ARG A 4 33.29 -11.45 -29.16
N TRP A 5 33.32 -12.78 -29.29
CA TRP A 5 32.31 -13.64 -28.65
C TRP A 5 32.61 -14.05 -27.21
N ALA A 6 33.83 -13.81 -26.71
CA ALA A 6 34.21 -14.14 -25.33
C ALA A 6 33.65 -13.17 -24.27
N LEU A 7 33.24 -11.96 -24.64
CA LEU A 7 32.79 -10.94 -23.68
C LEU A 7 31.30 -11.04 -23.31
N VAL A 8 30.48 -11.65 -24.16
CA VAL A 8 29.03 -11.80 -23.90
C VAL A 8 28.73 -13.01 -23.02
N VAL A 9 29.56 -14.06 -23.09
CA VAL A 9 29.43 -15.24 -22.21
C VAL A 9 29.98 -14.95 -20.80
N LEU A 10 30.98 -14.07 -20.66
CA LEU A 10 31.51 -13.63 -19.36
C LEU A 10 30.57 -12.67 -18.61
N LEU A 11 29.76 -11.87 -19.32
CA LEU A 11 28.75 -11.00 -18.68
C LEU A 11 27.52 -11.77 -18.18
N VAL A 12 27.18 -12.91 -18.79
CA VAL A 12 26.08 -13.80 -18.34
C VAL A 12 26.53 -14.72 -17.20
N ALA A 13 27.82 -15.08 -17.14
CA ALA A 13 28.37 -15.83 -16.01
C ALA A 13 28.57 -14.97 -14.75
N ALA A 14 28.87 -13.67 -14.89
CA ALA A 14 29.00 -12.74 -13.77
C ALA A 14 27.65 -12.38 -13.11
N SER A 15 26.57 -12.30 -13.89
CA SER A 15 25.21 -12.09 -13.36
C SER A 15 24.59 -13.37 -12.77
N ALA A 16 25.03 -14.55 -13.21
CA ALA A 16 24.65 -15.83 -12.59
C ALA A 16 25.42 -16.13 -11.28
N TRP A 17 26.61 -15.54 -11.08
CA TRP A 17 27.38 -15.66 -9.83
C TRP A 17 26.99 -14.61 -8.79
N ALA A 18 26.68 -13.38 -9.19
CA ALA A 18 26.17 -12.35 -8.26
C ALA A 18 24.77 -12.68 -7.70
N ALA A 19 23.97 -13.47 -8.41
CA ALA A 19 22.68 -13.96 -7.93
C ALA A 19 22.80 -15.16 -6.96
N ARG A 20 23.99 -15.76 -6.82
CA ARG A 20 24.20 -16.97 -6.00
C ARG A 20 24.64 -16.68 -4.56
N ASP A 21 24.92 -15.42 -4.25
CA ASP A 21 25.41 -14.97 -2.93
C ASP A 21 24.46 -14.00 -2.22
N ALA A 22 23.26 -13.77 -2.78
CA ALA A 22 22.14 -13.39 -1.94
C ALA A 22 21.78 -14.61 -1.10
N GLY A 23 22.29 -14.67 0.14
CA GLY A 23 21.93 -15.73 1.06
C GLY A 23 20.41 -15.83 1.20
N GLU A 24 19.90 -17.03 1.46
CA GLU A 24 18.49 -17.25 1.83
C GLU A 24 18.03 -16.28 2.95
N ASP A 25 18.99 -15.88 3.79
CA ASP A 25 18.85 -14.85 4.82
C ASP A 25 18.42 -13.48 4.30
N ASP A 26 18.90 -13.06 3.12
CA ASP A 26 18.56 -11.76 2.52
C ASP A 26 17.16 -11.75 1.91
N VAL A 27 16.77 -12.84 1.26
CA VAL A 27 15.38 -13.01 0.80
C VAL A 27 14.43 -12.95 1.98
N ALA A 28 14.73 -13.67 3.06
CA ALA A 28 13.94 -13.63 4.28
C ALA A 28 13.94 -12.22 4.92
N ALA A 29 15.07 -11.51 4.90
CA ALA A 29 15.16 -10.16 5.44
C ALA A 29 14.36 -9.12 4.63
N VAL A 30 14.38 -9.21 3.30
CA VAL A 30 13.54 -8.37 2.42
C VAL A 30 12.06 -8.60 2.70
N ARG A 31 11.62 -9.87 2.84
CA ARG A 31 10.23 -10.18 3.22
C ARG A 31 9.87 -9.59 4.57
N ARG A 32 10.73 -9.72 5.58
CA ARG A 32 10.51 -9.11 6.90
C ARG A 32 10.37 -7.59 6.82
N ALA A 33 11.18 -6.92 5.99
CA ALA A 33 11.08 -5.48 5.78
C ALA A 33 9.73 -5.06 5.16
N LEU A 34 9.26 -5.81 4.16
CA LEU A 34 7.93 -5.59 3.57
C LEU A 34 6.80 -5.82 4.57
N LEU A 35 6.88 -6.89 5.37
CA LEU A 35 5.89 -7.19 6.40
C LEU A 35 5.86 -6.10 7.48
N ALA A 36 7.02 -5.61 7.92
CA ALA A 36 7.10 -4.48 8.85
C ALA A 36 6.44 -3.21 8.30
N ALA A 37 6.61 -2.93 7.00
CA ALA A 37 5.93 -1.81 6.34
C ALA A 37 4.41 -2.00 6.25
N VAL A 38 3.94 -3.22 5.97
CA VAL A 38 2.50 -3.55 5.99
C VAL A 38 1.92 -3.38 7.39
N ASP A 39 2.63 -3.83 8.42
CA ASP A 39 2.18 -3.71 9.80
C ASP A 39 2.10 -2.25 10.24
N ALA A 40 3.14 -1.46 9.99
CA ALA A 40 3.12 -0.02 10.26
C ALA A 40 1.95 0.69 9.53
N GLN A 41 1.70 0.33 8.26
CA GLN A 41 0.58 0.85 7.48
C GLN A 41 -0.78 0.34 7.93
N HIS A 42 -0.88 -0.80 8.60
CA HIS A 42 -2.14 -1.32 9.15
C HIS A 42 -2.46 -0.72 10.52
N ASP A 43 -1.42 -0.46 11.30
CA ASP A 43 -1.50 0.13 12.63
C ASP A 43 -1.73 1.64 12.54
N GLY A 44 -1.25 2.30 11.48
CA GLY A 44 -1.44 3.74 11.28
C GLY A 44 -0.29 4.56 11.81
N ASP A 45 0.85 3.91 12.02
CA ASP A 45 2.03 4.53 12.56
C ASP A 45 2.89 5.10 11.42
N LEU A 46 2.65 6.37 11.08
CA LEU A 46 3.42 7.07 10.06
C LEU A 46 4.92 7.13 10.40
N ALA A 47 5.27 7.20 11.70
CA ALA A 47 6.67 7.24 12.11
C ALA A 47 7.34 5.89 11.88
N ALA A 48 6.66 4.78 12.19
CA ALA A 48 7.12 3.45 11.86
C ALA A 48 7.23 3.23 10.35
N VAL A 49 6.26 3.72 9.55
CA VAL A 49 6.36 3.67 8.07
C VAL A 49 7.63 4.38 7.61
N ARG A 50 7.89 5.62 8.06
CA ARG A 50 9.11 6.37 7.72
C ARG A 50 10.39 5.64 8.14
N ALA A 51 10.36 4.95 9.28
CA ALA A 51 11.52 4.22 9.78
C ALA A 51 11.84 2.98 8.92
N CYS A 52 10.81 2.30 8.41
CA CYS A 52 10.96 1.04 7.67
C CYS A 52 10.91 1.19 6.15
N THR A 53 10.61 2.36 5.58
CA THR A 53 10.55 2.56 4.12
C THR A 53 11.53 3.61 3.60
N LEU A 54 11.73 3.63 2.30
CA LEU A 54 12.36 4.73 1.56
C LEU A 54 11.29 5.52 0.83
N GLY A 55 11.43 6.84 0.80
CA GLY A 55 10.51 7.74 0.11
C GLY A 55 10.88 9.19 0.39
N ASP A 56 10.35 10.09 -0.43
CA ASP A 56 10.45 11.52 -0.19
C ASP A 56 9.27 12.06 0.62
N GLU A 57 9.26 13.36 0.92
CA GLU A 57 8.17 13.95 1.71
C GLU A 57 6.81 13.86 1.01
N SER A 58 6.78 13.89 -0.33
CA SER A 58 5.54 13.77 -1.08
C SER A 58 4.96 12.36 -0.98
N ASP A 59 5.80 11.32 -1.00
CA ASP A 59 5.37 9.94 -0.74
C ASP A 59 4.71 9.82 0.64
N TYR A 60 5.35 10.41 1.65
CA TYR A 60 4.85 10.36 3.02
C TYR A 60 3.60 11.21 3.25
N GLN A 61 3.37 12.28 2.49
CA GLN A 61 2.09 13.01 2.49
C GLN A 61 0.95 12.13 1.97
N VAL A 62 1.20 11.35 0.91
CA VAL A 62 0.22 10.37 0.41
C VAL A 62 0.00 9.27 1.43
N VAL A 63 1.05 8.72 2.05
CA VAL A 63 0.92 7.75 3.17
C VAL A 63 0.01 8.34 4.25
N ALA A 64 0.30 9.55 4.74
CA ALA A 64 -0.45 10.19 5.80
C ALA A 64 -1.95 10.34 5.45
N ALA A 65 -2.25 10.72 4.20
CA ALA A 65 -3.62 10.81 3.71
C ALA A 65 -4.31 9.44 3.67
N GLN A 66 -3.61 8.38 3.24
CA GLN A 66 -4.12 7.00 3.27
C GLN A 66 -4.43 6.52 4.69
N LEU A 67 -3.50 6.72 5.63
CA LEU A 67 -3.70 6.33 7.03
C LEU A 67 -4.89 7.08 7.64
N SER A 68 -5.01 8.39 7.37
CA SER A 68 -6.17 9.18 7.81
C SER A 68 -7.49 8.69 7.22
N ALA A 69 -7.52 8.28 5.95
CA ALA A 69 -8.72 7.75 5.31
C ALA A 69 -9.11 6.38 5.88
N ARG A 70 -8.13 5.53 6.16
CA ARG A 70 -8.29 4.23 6.81
C ARG A 70 -8.86 4.37 8.22
N ASP A 71 -8.32 5.28 9.02
CA ASP A 71 -8.81 5.50 10.39
C ASP A 71 -10.25 6.01 10.40
N ALA A 72 -10.59 6.93 9.49
CA ALA A 72 -11.96 7.39 9.32
C ALA A 72 -12.91 6.26 8.90
N LEU A 73 -12.46 5.34 8.03
CA LEU A 73 -13.26 4.16 7.64
C LEU A 73 -13.45 3.19 8.82
N ARG A 74 -12.39 2.93 9.58
CA ARG A 74 -12.44 2.05 10.77
C ARG A 74 -13.41 2.61 11.81
N GLU A 75 -13.35 3.91 12.07
CA GLU A 75 -14.29 4.62 12.93
C GLU A 75 -15.73 4.48 12.42
N LEU A 76 -15.95 4.71 11.12
CA LEU A 76 -17.27 4.56 10.50
C LEU A 76 -17.82 3.14 10.66
N HIS A 77 -17.00 2.10 10.43
CA HIS A 77 -17.40 0.70 10.61
C HIS A 77 -17.82 0.41 12.05
N VAL A 78 -17.07 0.90 13.04
CA VAL A 78 -17.42 0.74 14.45
C VAL A 78 -18.77 1.39 14.76
N VAL A 79 -18.97 2.63 14.30
CA VAL A 79 -20.22 3.38 14.52
C VAL A 79 -21.40 2.69 13.84
N VAL A 80 -21.28 2.32 12.57
CA VAL A 80 -22.34 1.65 11.81
C VAL A 80 -22.70 0.30 12.44
N ASN A 81 -21.71 -0.52 12.77
CA ASN A 81 -21.95 -1.83 13.39
C ASN A 81 -22.66 -1.70 14.75
N ARG A 82 -22.32 -0.68 15.54
CA ARG A 82 -22.91 -0.44 16.86
C ARG A 82 -24.32 0.13 16.79
N GLU A 83 -24.51 1.18 16.00
CA GLU A 83 -25.75 1.97 15.98
C GLU A 83 -26.79 1.40 15.01
N LEU A 84 -26.37 0.92 13.84
CA LEU A 84 -27.29 0.41 12.79
C LEU A 84 -27.45 -1.11 12.81
N ARG A 85 -26.54 -1.84 13.47
CA ARG A 85 -26.58 -3.31 13.67
C ARG A 85 -26.94 -4.08 12.39
N PRO A 86 -26.14 -3.95 11.33
CA PRO A 86 -26.42 -4.62 10.06
C PRO A 86 -26.47 -6.14 10.23
N ALA A 87 -27.26 -6.81 9.40
CA ALA A 87 -27.38 -8.28 9.40
C ALA A 87 -26.02 -8.98 9.21
N ARG A 88 -25.11 -8.35 8.46
CA ARG A 88 -23.70 -8.72 8.38
C ARG A 88 -22.85 -7.52 8.83
N PRO A 89 -22.03 -7.66 9.87
CA PRO A 89 -21.11 -6.60 10.29
C PRO A 89 -20.20 -6.16 9.14
N LEU A 90 -19.95 -4.86 9.05
CA LEU A 90 -18.92 -4.32 8.16
C LEU A 90 -17.56 -4.81 8.67
N GLU A 91 -16.82 -5.47 7.79
CA GLU A 91 -15.49 -6.01 8.10
C GLU A 91 -14.45 -4.87 8.15
N GLY A 92 -13.53 -4.94 9.10
CA GLY A 92 -12.43 -3.97 9.23
C GLY A 92 -11.36 -4.16 8.16
N THR A 93 -10.16 -3.65 8.42
CA THR A 93 -9.02 -3.73 7.48
C THR A 93 -8.25 -5.06 7.57
N GLU A 94 -8.61 -5.97 8.49
CA GLU A 94 -7.93 -7.24 8.71
C GLU A 94 -7.88 -8.17 7.48
N PRO A 95 -8.97 -8.35 6.69
CA PRO A 95 -8.90 -9.18 5.49
C PRO A 95 -7.90 -8.64 4.47
N ALA A 96 -7.81 -7.31 4.32
CA ALA A 96 -6.86 -6.67 3.41
C ALA A 96 -5.41 -6.87 3.89
N ARG A 97 -5.14 -6.75 5.21
CA ARG A 97 -3.82 -7.05 5.78
C ARG A 97 -3.43 -8.51 5.56
N LYS A 98 -4.33 -9.45 5.84
CA LYS A 98 -4.07 -10.87 5.64
C LYS A 98 -3.70 -11.19 4.19
N LEU A 99 -4.47 -10.65 3.23
CA LEU A 99 -4.18 -10.81 1.81
C LEU A 99 -2.81 -10.21 1.42
N ALA A 100 -2.45 -9.06 1.98
CA ALA A 100 -1.13 -8.45 1.73
C ALA A 100 0.01 -9.34 2.24
N ILE A 101 -0.13 -9.93 3.44
CA ILE A 101 0.84 -10.87 4.01
C ILE A 101 0.98 -12.11 3.10
N GLU A 102 -0.13 -12.74 2.73
CA GLU A 102 -0.12 -13.93 1.84
C GLU A 102 0.55 -13.64 0.48
N ARG A 103 0.32 -12.45 -0.07
CA ARG A 103 0.98 -11.99 -1.30
C ARG A 103 2.47 -11.76 -1.11
N ILE A 104 2.88 -11.17 0.01
CA ILE A 104 4.30 -10.96 0.32
C ILE A 104 5.00 -12.29 0.57
N GLU A 105 4.36 -13.27 1.20
CA GLU A 105 4.91 -14.60 1.47
C GLU A 105 5.05 -15.44 0.20
N SER A 106 4.13 -15.29 -0.76
CA SER A 106 4.18 -15.98 -2.05
C SER A 106 5.00 -15.24 -3.13
N ALA A 107 5.43 -14.00 -2.87
CA ALA A 107 6.16 -13.18 -3.83
C ALA A 107 7.49 -13.82 -4.27
N SER A 108 7.89 -13.54 -5.52
CA SER A 108 9.25 -13.84 -5.99
C SER A 108 10.19 -12.70 -5.61
N VAL A 109 11.32 -13.02 -4.99
CA VAL A 109 12.31 -12.02 -4.52
C VAL A 109 13.63 -12.27 -5.24
N SER A 110 14.13 -11.25 -5.92
CA SER A 110 15.47 -11.24 -6.52
C SER A 110 16.32 -10.20 -5.80
N VAL A 111 17.50 -10.61 -5.32
CA VAL A 111 18.43 -9.74 -4.59
C VAL A 111 19.73 -9.64 -5.38
N SER A 112 20.27 -8.44 -5.47
CA SER A 112 21.53 -8.14 -6.14
C SER A 112 22.29 -7.08 -5.35
N GLY A 113 23.22 -7.52 -4.50
CA GLY A 113 23.97 -6.64 -3.61
C GLY A 113 23.04 -5.97 -2.59
N ASP A 114 23.01 -4.64 -2.59
CA ASP A 114 22.17 -3.83 -1.69
C ASP A 114 20.81 -3.44 -2.28
N GLU A 115 20.41 -4.04 -3.40
CA GLU A 115 19.11 -3.84 -4.02
C GLU A 115 18.34 -5.17 -4.13
N ALA A 116 17.02 -5.10 -3.98
CA ALA A 116 16.14 -6.23 -4.20
C ALA A 116 14.89 -5.82 -4.99
N SER A 117 14.36 -6.75 -5.77
CA SER A 117 13.11 -6.60 -6.51
C SER A 117 12.15 -7.68 -6.06
N VAL A 118 10.92 -7.29 -5.74
CA VAL A 118 9.86 -8.18 -5.27
C VAL A 118 8.72 -8.15 -6.26
N SER A 119 8.45 -9.29 -6.88
CA SER A 119 7.38 -9.48 -7.85
C SER A 119 6.20 -10.18 -7.17
N ILE A 120 5.07 -9.48 -7.13
CA ILE A 120 3.79 -9.98 -6.65
C ILE A 120 2.88 -10.14 -7.87
N GLU A 121 2.22 -11.30 -7.98
CA GLU A 121 1.33 -11.57 -9.11
C GLU A 121 0.24 -10.50 -9.25
N GLY A 122 0.15 -9.90 -10.44
CA GLY A 122 -0.84 -8.86 -10.74
C GLY A 122 -0.55 -7.49 -10.13
N ALA A 123 0.67 -7.24 -9.63
CA ALA A 123 1.10 -5.95 -9.10
C ALA A 123 2.40 -5.45 -9.75
N GLU A 124 2.70 -4.16 -9.56
CA GLU A 124 3.99 -3.60 -9.94
C GLU A 124 5.12 -4.17 -9.07
N VAL A 125 6.34 -4.20 -9.64
CA VAL A 125 7.52 -4.69 -8.94
C VAL A 125 7.90 -3.70 -7.84
N ILE A 126 7.93 -4.18 -6.60
CA ILE A 126 8.36 -3.40 -5.44
C ILE A 126 9.88 -3.49 -5.35
N ARG A 127 10.56 -2.34 -5.35
CA ARG A 127 11.99 -2.27 -5.10
C ARG A 127 12.27 -2.11 -3.62
N CYS A 128 13.31 -2.76 -3.16
CA CYS A 128 13.87 -2.57 -1.83
C CYS A 128 15.35 -2.23 -1.94
N ARG A 129 15.86 -1.46 -0.99
CA ARG A 129 17.29 -1.16 -0.88
C ARG A 129 17.73 -1.31 0.57
N ARG A 130 18.98 -1.73 0.75
CA ARG A 130 19.61 -1.80 2.06
C ARG A 130 20.16 -0.43 2.44
N GLU A 131 19.75 0.10 3.59
CA GLU A 131 20.24 1.36 4.15
C GLU A 131 20.64 1.12 5.61
N GLY A 132 21.90 1.43 5.96
CA GLY A 132 22.41 1.18 7.31
C GLY A 132 22.36 -0.30 7.74
N GLY A 133 22.47 -1.23 6.78
CA GLY A 133 22.39 -2.67 7.04
C GLY A 133 20.97 -3.25 7.10
N VAL A 134 19.94 -2.41 6.92
CA VAL A 134 18.53 -2.83 7.00
C VAL A 134 17.86 -2.68 5.64
N TRP A 135 17.15 -3.72 5.21
CA TRP A 135 16.32 -3.65 4.00
C TRP A 135 15.11 -2.75 4.21
N LYS A 136 14.82 -1.90 3.22
CA LYS A 136 13.67 -1.00 3.22
C LYS A 136 12.99 -1.00 1.85
N PRO A 137 11.67 -1.21 1.74
CA PRO A 137 10.94 -1.01 0.50
C PRO A 137 10.85 0.46 0.10
N ASP A 138 10.88 0.71 -1.20
CA ASP A 138 10.76 2.02 -1.83
C ASP A 138 9.29 2.32 -2.13
N LEU A 139 8.74 3.35 -1.47
CA LEU A 139 7.36 3.78 -1.60
C LEU A 139 7.00 4.18 -3.03
N ALA A 140 7.95 4.72 -3.80
CA ALA A 140 7.72 5.15 -5.18
C ALA A 140 7.45 3.97 -6.13
N THR A 141 7.84 2.75 -5.74
CA THR A 141 7.61 1.52 -6.50
C THR A 141 6.61 0.57 -5.84
N ALA A 142 6.36 0.75 -4.54
CA ALA A 142 5.36 -0.01 -3.79
C ALA A 142 3.93 0.45 -4.07
N ARG A 143 3.77 1.56 -4.80
CA ARG A 143 2.49 2.20 -5.08
C ARG A 143 2.38 2.48 -6.57
N PRO A 144 1.20 2.30 -7.18
CA PRO A 144 0.92 2.96 -8.44
C PRO A 144 1.23 4.44 -8.23
N ARG A 145 2.06 5.03 -9.12
CA ARG A 145 2.45 6.44 -8.98
C ARG A 145 1.21 7.28 -8.68
N PRO A 146 1.24 8.13 -7.65
CA PRO A 146 0.11 8.98 -7.36
C PRO A 146 -0.22 9.78 -8.61
N GLY A 147 -1.38 9.50 -9.21
CA GLY A 147 -1.96 10.41 -10.18
C GLY A 147 -2.15 11.77 -9.52
N GLU A 148 -2.11 12.84 -10.30
CA GLU A 148 -2.40 14.17 -9.81
C GLU A 148 -3.72 14.15 -9.01
N GLY A 149 -3.66 14.50 -7.72
CA GLY A 149 -4.83 14.55 -6.85
C GLY A 149 -5.13 13.31 -6.00
N GLN A 150 -4.32 12.23 -6.02
CA GLN A 150 -4.55 11.07 -5.14
C GLN A 150 -4.63 11.45 -3.66
N GLU A 151 -3.72 12.31 -3.18
CA GLU A 151 -3.75 12.80 -1.79
C GLU A 151 -5.07 13.53 -1.47
N ARG A 152 -5.51 14.42 -2.37
CA ARG A 152 -6.76 15.16 -2.23
C ARG A 152 -7.96 14.22 -2.19
N PHE A 153 -7.98 13.23 -3.07
CA PHE A 153 -9.00 12.19 -3.11
C PHE A 153 -9.08 11.41 -1.79
N LEU A 154 -7.93 10.96 -1.26
CA LEU A 154 -7.86 10.26 0.03
C LEU A 154 -8.36 11.13 1.19
N ARG A 155 -7.99 12.41 1.20
CA ARG A 155 -8.51 13.38 2.19
C ARG A 155 -10.03 13.57 2.07
N ALA A 156 -10.55 13.65 0.84
CA ALA A 156 -11.99 13.75 0.60
C ALA A 156 -12.74 12.49 1.08
N MET A 157 -12.21 11.30 0.81
CA MET A 157 -12.76 10.05 1.33
C MET A 157 -12.77 10.03 2.87
N ALA A 158 -11.66 10.44 3.51
CA ALA A 158 -11.58 10.54 4.96
C ALA A 158 -12.67 11.48 5.51
N ALA A 159 -12.88 12.63 4.88
CA ALA A 159 -13.91 13.59 5.27
C ALA A 159 -15.33 13.02 5.12
N VAL A 160 -15.61 12.30 4.02
CA VAL A 160 -16.90 11.63 3.80
C VAL A 160 -17.14 10.57 4.87
N HIS A 161 -16.16 9.72 5.17
CA HIS A 161 -16.30 8.68 6.20
C HIS A 161 -16.58 9.27 7.59
N ARG A 162 -15.85 10.31 8.00
CA ARG A 162 -16.11 11.00 9.28
C ARG A 162 -17.50 11.62 9.32
N SER A 163 -17.89 12.32 8.25
CA SER A 163 -19.20 12.95 8.16
C SER A 163 -20.34 11.93 8.22
N LEU A 164 -20.21 10.77 7.57
CA LEU A 164 -21.17 9.68 7.69
C LEU A 164 -21.23 9.12 9.12
N ALA A 165 -20.09 8.95 9.78
CA ALA A 165 -20.04 8.46 11.16
C ALA A 165 -20.76 9.43 12.11
N ASP A 166 -20.56 10.74 11.93
CA ASP A 166 -21.24 11.77 12.70
C ASP A 166 -22.75 11.80 12.44
N ASP A 167 -23.20 11.58 11.21
CA ASP A 167 -24.61 11.50 10.88
C ASP A 167 -25.30 10.26 11.47
N VAL A 168 -24.61 9.12 11.50
CA VAL A 168 -25.10 7.90 12.17
C VAL A 168 -25.19 8.12 13.68
N ARG A 169 -24.15 8.70 14.32
CA ARG A 169 -24.17 9.05 15.76
C ARG A 169 -25.30 10.01 16.10
N ALA A 170 -25.50 11.03 15.27
CA ALA A 170 -26.57 12.01 15.42
C ALA A 170 -27.96 11.47 15.02
N ARG A 171 -28.06 10.20 14.62
CA ARG A 171 -29.29 9.55 14.12
C ARG A 171 -29.94 10.26 12.93
N ARG A 172 -29.15 11.03 12.17
CA ARG A 172 -29.55 11.60 10.86
C ARG A 172 -29.58 10.51 9.78
N ILE A 173 -28.78 9.46 9.96
CA ILE A 173 -28.88 8.19 9.24
C ILE A 173 -29.32 7.14 10.25
N ALA A 174 -30.53 6.61 10.10
CA ALA A 174 -31.16 5.71 11.08
C ALA A 174 -31.25 4.25 10.60
N THR A 175 -31.02 3.99 9.30
CA THR A 175 -31.12 2.63 8.73
C THR A 175 -29.94 2.33 7.82
N MET A 176 -29.67 1.03 7.62
CA MET A 176 -28.65 0.58 6.66
C MET A 176 -28.94 1.00 5.22
N GLU A 177 -30.22 1.06 4.82
CA GLU A 177 -30.60 1.52 3.49
C GLU A 177 -30.25 3.01 3.28
N GLN A 178 -30.53 3.86 4.28
CA GLN A 178 -30.14 5.27 4.26
C GLN A 178 -28.62 5.41 4.23
N PHE A 179 -27.91 4.60 5.04
CA PHE A 179 -26.45 4.61 5.08
C PHE A 179 -25.83 4.29 3.72
N VAL A 180 -26.29 3.23 3.05
CA VAL A 180 -25.80 2.84 1.71
C VAL A 180 -26.06 3.95 0.70
N ARG A 181 -27.27 4.52 0.70
CA ARG A 181 -27.66 5.60 -0.20
C ARG A 181 -26.81 6.87 -0.01
N GLU A 182 -26.63 7.28 1.24
CA GLU A 182 -25.82 8.46 1.59
C GLU A 182 -24.34 8.25 1.30
N THR A 183 -23.82 7.05 1.54
CA THR A 183 -22.44 6.68 1.18
C THR A 183 -22.24 6.79 -0.33
N ALA A 184 -23.11 6.17 -1.13
CA ALA A 184 -23.05 6.26 -2.58
C ALA A 184 -23.13 7.71 -3.07
N ARG A 185 -24.09 8.49 -2.55
CA ARG A 185 -24.26 9.91 -2.91
C ARG A 185 -23.01 10.75 -2.65
N ARG A 186 -22.38 10.58 -1.48
CA ARG A 186 -21.21 11.37 -1.09
C ARG A 186 -19.94 10.91 -1.79
N MET A 187 -19.77 9.60 -1.99
CA MET A 187 -18.63 9.06 -2.71
C MET A 187 -18.64 9.45 -4.19
N LEU A 188 -19.81 9.46 -4.84
CA LEU A 188 -19.96 9.93 -6.22
C LEU A 188 -19.67 11.44 -6.37
N ALA A 189 -19.85 12.21 -5.31
CA ALA A 189 -19.51 13.64 -5.30
C ALA A 189 -18.00 13.90 -5.13
N ILE A 190 -17.20 12.87 -4.81
CA ILE A 190 -15.74 12.94 -4.87
C ILE A 190 -15.36 12.73 -6.34
N GLU A 191 -15.33 13.80 -7.13
CA GLU A 191 -14.90 13.71 -8.54
C GLU A 191 -13.49 13.12 -8.64
N PRO A 192 -13.29 11.98 -9.34
CA PRO A 192 -11.96 11.60 -9.79
C PRO A 192 -11.56 12.58 -10.89
N GLN A 193 -10.48 13.33 -10.69
CA GLN A 193 -9.89 14.08 -11.80
C GLN A 193 -9.22 13.07 -12.73
N SER A 194 -9.99 12.50 -13.66
CA SER A 194 -9.39 11.85 -14.82
C SER A 194 -8.90 12.96 -15.76
N PRO A 195 -7.59 13.04 -16.04
CA PRO A 195 -7.10 13.92 -17.11
C PRO A 195 -7.65 13.54 -18.49
N GLU A 196 -8.22 12.34 -18.67
CA GLU A 196 -8.76 11.84 -19.94
C GLU A 196 -10.21 12.26 -20.23
N ALA A 197 -10.90 12.95 -19.30
CA ALA A 197 -12.27 13.41 -19.53
C ALA A 197 -12.36 14.81 -20.19
N ARG A 198 -11.25 15.32 -20.74
CA ARG A 198 -11.16 16.65 -21.37
C ARG A 198 -10.65 16.66 -22.82
N GLU A 199 -10.61 15.51 -23.48
CA GLU A 199 -10.36 15.44 -24.94
C GLU A 199 -11.62 15.04 -25.71
#